data_AF-W2TQX6-F1
#
_entry.id   AF-W2TQX6-F1
#
_cell.length_a   1.000
_cell.length_b   1.000
_cell.length_c   1.000
_cell.angle_alpha   90.00
_cell.angle_beta   90.00
_cell.angle_gamma   90.00
#
_symmetry.space_group_name_H-M   'P 1'
#
loop_
_entity.id
_entity.type
_entity.pdbx_description
1 polymer ?
#
loop_
_entity_poly.entity_id
_entity_poly.type
_entity_poly.pdbx_seq_one_letter_code
_entity_poly.pdbx_strand_id
1 'polypeptide(L)'
;MGSRRVRVLVLGQKVGDYRCRFPQGTIVNAEKLYEMSENHAMPFGVYFVNCGPPANETVENTVEISQRNSHWIRIPVVYRIPDETTIKDYKYQLSICLPFIFGDRYSGKSLVEFMELNRILGVDHVTAYLNESEVNTNLSQVIKFYENIGVLEVVHLNIPVAPSKIWYHGQLVAVTDCLYRQMMVSRFVAFHDLDEFLIPQKSELLPRTAPLLALLNTLMIKNVASVRVPTQYMYLRKNGELITLENTLTRRSNTDKSLTKCVVRPEMIFEQGIHHTSRVIQDRYKAVDGDENTLRLYHFKTREGSQTDQRIVKDYGDRLLQRYREVVAQIGL
;
A
#
# COMPACT_ATOMS: atom_id res chain seq x y z
N MET A 1 20.22 8.13 10.78
CA MET A 1 19.82 8.28 9.37
C MET A 1 20.08 9.73 9.00
N GLY A 2 21.05 10.00 8.14
CA GLY A 2 21.48 11.39 7.82
C GLY A 2 22.57 11.48 6.75
N SER A 3 23.03 10.34 6.21
CA SER A 3 23.95 10.27 5.09
C SER A 3 23.21 9.77 3.85
N ARG A 4 23.47 10.38 2.70
CA ARG A 4 22.99 9.91 1.39
C ARG A 4 23.36 8.43 1.21
N ARG A 5 22.41 7.61 0.79
CA ARG A 5 22.59 6.19 0.50
C ARG A 5 21.88 5.83 -0.78
N VAL A 6 22.50 4.96 -1.57
CA VAL A 6 21.80 4.15 -2.57
C VAL A 6 21.27 2.92 -1.84
N ARG A 7 19.96 2.69 -1.95
CA ARG A 7 19.29 1.54 -1.34
C ARG A 7 18.71 0.67 -2.44
N VAL A 8 19.12 -0.58 -2.45
CA VAL A 8 18.64 -1.57 -3.42
C VAL A 8 17.80 -2.59 -2.67
N LEU A 9 16.53 -2.72 -3.07
CA LEU A 9 15.64 -3.75 -2.57
C LEU A 9 16.05 -5.09 -3.19
N VAL A 10 16.38 -6.08 -2.36
CA VAL A 10 16.87 -7.39 -2.81
C VAL A 10 16.05 -8.49 -2.16
N LEU A 11 15.70 -9.48 -2.96
CA LEU A 11 15.12 -10.75 -2.52
C LEU A 11 16.22 -11.82 -2.46
N GLY A 12 16.34 -12.55 -1.35
CA GLY A 12 17.37 -13.59 -1.21
C GLY A 12 17.24 -14.47 0.02
N GLN A 13 18.02 -15.55 0.10
CA GLN A 13 17.92 -16.58 1.17
C GLN A 13 18.70 -16.27 2.47
N LYS A 14 19.27 -15.06 2.58
CA LYS A 14 20.33 -14.59 3.50
C LYS A 14 21.78 -14.89 3.10
N VAL A 15 22.59 -13.87 3.46
CA VAL A 15 24.05 -13.68 3.49
C VAL A 15 24.78 -13.75 2.15
N GLY A 16 25.09 -12.55 1.65
CA GLY A 16 26.21 -12.31 0.75
C GLY A 16 26.80 -10.94 1.06
N ASP A 17 28.11 -10.79 0.90
CA ASP A 17 28.73 -9.47 0.88
C ASP A 17 28.38 -8.81 -0.45
N TYR A 18 27.64 -7.70 -0.39
CA TYR A 18 27.30 -6.92 -1.58
C TYR A 18 28.29 -5.78 -1.77
N ARG A 19 28.46 -5.37 -3.03
CA ARG A 19 29.24 -4.19 -3.42
C ARG A 19 28.46 -3.41 -4.46
N CYS A 20 28.60 -2.10 -4.42
CA CYS A 20 28.09 -1.21 -5.44
C CYS A 20 29.24 -0.61 -6.24
N ARG A 21 29.08 -0.52 -7.56
CA ARG A 21 29.95 0.27 -8.43
C ARG A 21 29.15 1.47 -8.93
N PHE A 22 29.72 2.64 -8.71
CA PHE A 22 29.15 3.92 -9.14
C PHE A 22 29.67 4.30 -10.55
N PRO A 23 29.01 5.22 -11.28
CA PRO A 23 29.32 5.55 -12.67
C PRO A 23 30.79 5.80 -13.03
N GLN A 24 31.57 6.42 -12.15
CA GLN A 24 33.01 6.69 -12.31
C GLN A 24 33.89 5.45 -12.08
N GLY A 25 33.29 4.30 -11.78
CA GLY A 25 33.97 3.03 -11.55
C GLY A 25 34.32 2.75 -10.09
N THR A 26 34.05 3.70 -9.17
CA THR A 26 34.33 3.52 -7.74
C THR A 26 33.53 2.35 -7.17
N ILE A 27 34.22 1.41 -6.53
CA ILE A 27 33.59 0.25 -5.87
C ILE A 27 33.56 0.48 -4.36
N VAL A 28 32.36 0.37 -3.79
CA VAL A 28 32.13 0.52 -2.34
C VAL A 28 31.49 -0.76 -1.82
N ASN A 29 31.99 -1.27 -0.69
CA ASN A 29 31.33 -2.37 0.01
C ASN A 29 30.00 -1.90 0.59
N ALA A 30 28.96 -2.72 0.45
CA ALA A 30 27.69 -2.44 1.08
C ALA A 30 27.83 -2.45 2.61
N GLU A 31 26.99 -1.66 3.27
CA GLU A 31 26.82 -1.72 4.71
C GLU A 31 26.18 -3.05 5.13
N LYS A 32 26.06 -3.27 6.44
CA LYS A 32 25.28 -4.39 6.96
C LYS A 32 23.89 -4.40 6.31
N LEU A 33 23.53 -5.54 5.74
CA LEU A 33 22.21 -5.74 5.13
C LEU A 33 21.12 -5.39 6.13
N TYR A 34 20.17 -4.58 5.68
CA TYR A 34 18.96 -4.34 6.44
C TYR A 34 17.95 -5.42 6.09
N GLU A 35 17.68 -6.31 7.01
CA GLU A 35 16.62 -7.30 6.88
C GLU A 35 15.28 -6.69 7.28
N MET A 36 14.25 -6.87 6.44
CA MET A 36 12.91 -6.43 6.78
C MET A 36 12.29 -7.29 7.89
N SER A 37 11.48 -6.66 8.72
CA SER A 37 10.94 -7.21 9.96
C SER A 37 9.97 -8.37 9.71
N GLU A 38 9.25 -8.34 8.59
CA GLU A 38 8.24 -9.35 8.23
C GLU A 38 8.78 -10.44 7.27
N ASN A 39 10.05 -10.84 7.40
CA ASN A 39 10.56 -12.01 6.65
C ASN A 39 10.10 -13.36 7.25
N HIS A 40 9.67 -13.40 8.52
CA HIS A 40 9.11 -14.58 9.21
C HIS A 40 9.89 -15.89 9.03
N ALA A 41 11.22 -15.81 8.98
CA ALA A 41 12.13 -16.96 8.80
C ALA A 41 11.85 -17.82 7.55
N MET A 42 11.22 -17.23 6.54
CA MET A 42 10.97 -17.91 5.26
C MET A 42 12.27 -18.15 4.48
N PRO A 43 12.31 -19.17 3.59
CA PRO A 43 13.51 -19.48 2.81
C PRO A 43 14.06 -18.29 2.02
N PHE A 44 13.21 -17.38 1.56
CA PHE A 44 13.60 -16.10 0.98
C PHE A 44 13.04 -14.95 1.81
N GLY A 45 13.87 -13.94 2.03
CA GLY A 45 13.51 -12.69 2.69
C GLY A 45 13.82 -11.48 1.81
N VAL A 46 13.29 -10.33 2.23
CA VAL A 46 13.47 -9.03 1.60
C VAL A 46 14.48 -8.21 2.41
N TYR A 47 15.41 -7.57 1.70
CA TYR A 47 16.52 -6.81 2.28
C TYR A 47 16.74 -5.47 1.58
N PHE A 48 17.28 -4.49 2.29
CA PHE A 48 18.02 -3.40 1.64
C PHE A 48 19.52 -3.65 1.67
N VAL A 49 20.11 -3.60 0.49
CA VAL A 49 21.54 -3.37 0.30
C VAL A 49 21.77 -1.86 0.31
N ASN A 50 22.52 -1.37 1.29
CA ASN A 50 22.81 0.05 1.44
C ASN A 50 24.26 0.33 1.03
N CYS A 51 24.47 1.26 0.11
CA CYS A 51 25.79 1.70 -0.31
C CYS A 51 25.91 3.22 -0.14
N GLY A 52 27.02 3.67 0.45
CA GLY A 52 27.37 5.08 0.50
C GLY A 52 27.93 5.55 -0.84
N PRO A 53 27.33 6.54 -1.51
CA PRO A 53 27.97 7.16 -2.66
C PRO A 53 29.30 7.82 -2.23
N PRO A 54 30.37 7.69 -3.02
CA PRO A 54 31.63 8.40 -2.77
C PRO A 54 31.41 9.91 -2.68
N ALA A 55 32.18 10.61 -1.86
CA ALA A 55 31.99 12.04 -1.58
C ALA A 55 32.02 12.92 -2.84
N ASN A 56 32.81 12.53 -3.84
CA ASN A 56 33.03 13.28 -5.07
C ASN A 56 32.21 12.77 -6.26
N GLU A 57 31.24 11.88 -6.04
CA GLU A 57 30.50 11.22 -7.10
C GLU A 57 28.99 11.45 -6.98
N THR A 58 28.40 11.95 -8.07
CA THR A 58 26.95 12.07 -8.18
C THR A 58 26.37 10.73 -8.64
N VAL A 59 25.40 10.22 -7.89
CA VAL A 59 24.61 9.05 -8.33
C VAL A 59 23.76 9.46 -9.54
N GLU A 60 24.20 9.08 -10.74
CA GLU A 60 23.46 9.23 -11.99
C GLU A 60 22.23 8.30 -12.03
N ASN A 61 21.77 7.92 -13.23
CA ASN A 61 20.54 7.15 -13.42
C ASN A 61 20.71 5.64 -13.21
N THR A 62 21.95 5.16 -13.04
CA THR A 62 22.23 3.74 -12.81
C THR A 62 23.31 3.55 -11.76
N VAL A 63 23.22 2.43 -11.05
CA VAL A 63 24.27 1.90 -10.19
C VAL A 63 24.46 0.44 -10.55
N GLU A 64 25.67 -0.11 -10.41
CA GLU A 64 25.87 -1.56 -10.56
C GLU A 64 25.99 -2.21 -9.19
N ILE A 65 25.35 -3.36 -9.01
CA ILE A 65 25.39 -4.15 -7.78
C ILE A 65 25.94 -5.54 -8.08
N SER A 66 26.75 -6.07 -7.17
CA SER A 66 27.30 -7.42 -7.25
C SER A 66 27.34 -8.04 -5.86
N GLN A 67 26.82 -9.26 -5.74
CA GLN A 67 27.17 -10.15 -4.63
C GLN A 67 28.58 -10.68 -4.89
N ARG A 68 29.43 -10.78 -3.87
CA ARG A 68 30.83 -11.23 -3.99
C ARG A 68 30.93 -12.49 -4.88
N ASN A 69 31.85 -12.46 -5.84
CA ASN A 69 32.06 -13.52 -6.84
C ASN A 69 30.90 -13.76 -7.84
N SER A 70 29.93 -12.85 -7.91
CA SER A 70 28.88 -12.85 -8.93
C SER A 70 29.07 -11.73 -9.94
N HIS A 71 28.41 -11.85 -11.09
CA HIS A 71 28.40 -10.82 -12.13
C HIS A 71 27.83 -9.49 -11.62
N TRP A 72 28.30 -8.39 -12.20
CA TRP A 72 27.75 -7.07 -11.96
C TRP A 72 26.41 -6.94 -12.68
N ILE A 73 25.40 -6.47 -11.97
CA ILE A 73 24.08 -6.18 -12.52
C ILE A 73 23.89 -4.68 -12.47
N ARG A 74 23.63 -4.08 -13.64
CA ARG A 74 23.28 -2.67 -13.73
C ARG A 74 21.80 -2.49 -13.40
N ILE A 75 21.49 -1.63 -12.45
CA ILE A 75 20.13 -1.33 -12.01
C ILE A 75 19.83 0.18 -12.16
N PRO A 76 18.62 0.55 -12.58
CA PRO A 76 18.21 1.94 -12.65
C PRO A 76 17.94 2.51 -11.27
N VAL A 77 18.24 3.79 -11.10
CA VAL A 77 17.82 4.57 -9.93
C VAL A 77 16.42 5.09 -10.20
N VAL A 78 15.42 4.43 -9.62
CA VAL A 78 14.00 4.73 -9.86
C VAL A 78 13.51 5.88 -8.98
N TYR A 79 13.86 5.87 -7.70
CA TYR A 79 13.39 6.85 -6.71
C TYR A 79 14.53 7.72 -6.20
N ARG A 80 14.40 9.05 -6.35
CA ARG A 80 15.31 10.04 -5.76
C ARG A 80 14.59 10.74 -4.62
N ILE A 81 14.79 10.22 -3.42
CA ILE A 81 14.14 10.73 -2.21
C ILE A 81 15.04 11.82 -1.60
N PRO A 82 14.59 13.08 -1.57
CA PRO A 82 15.28 14.17 -0.89
C PRO A 82 15.05 14.10 0.62
N ASP A 83 15.62 15.05 1.36
CA ASP A 83 15.34 15.18 2.80
C ASP A 83 13.86 15.51 3.02
N GLU A 84 13.26 14.93 4.07
CA GLU A 84 11.82 15.01 4.30
C GLU A 84 11.33 16.44 4.51
N THR A 85 12.20 17.33 4.99
CA THR A 85 11.89 18.75 5.20
C THR A 85 11.78 19.56 3.90
N THR A 86 12.16 18.98 2.76
CA THR A 86 12.15 19.66 1.46
C THR A 86 10.84 19.47 0.69
N ILE A 87 9.99 18.54 1.12
CA ILE A 87 8.70 18.26 0.50
C ILE A 87 7.73 19.39 0.85
N LYS A 88 7.30 20.15 -0.15
CA LYS A 88 6.40 21.31 0.02
C LYS A 88 4.97 21.02 -0.43
N ASP A 89 4.85 20.29 -1.54
CA ASP A 89 3.58 20.01 -2.19
C ASP A 89 3.53 18.52 -2.55
N TYR A 90 2.30 17.99 -2.60
CA TYR A 90 2.02 16.61 -2.98
C TYR A 90 1.09 16.60 -4.18
N LYS A 91 1.36 15.72 -5.14
CA LYS A 91 0.49 15.51 -6.32
C LYS A 91 -0.87 14.96 -5.89
N TYR A 92 -0.86 14.06 -4.90
CA TYR A 92 -2.06 13.43 -4.35
C TYR A 92 -2.13 13.69 -2.83
N GLN A 93 -3.32 13.97 -2.31
CA GLN A 93 -3.53 14.16 -0.88
C GLN A 93 -3.70 12.81 -0.17
N LEU A 94 -4.41 11.88 -0.81
CA LEU A 94 -4.57 10.52 -0.29
C LEU A 94 -4.46 9.50 -1.43
N SER A 95 -3.59 8.52 -1.22
CA SER A 95 -3.45 7.38 -2.12
C SER A 95 -3.62 6.05 -1.41
N ILE A 96 -3.90 5.01 -2.19
CA ILE A 96 -3.90 3.63 -1.71
C ILE A 96 -2.80 2.83 -2.40
N CYS A 97 -2.06 2.05 -1.61
CA CYS A 97 -1.22 0.97 -2.09
C CYS A 97 -1.98 -0.35 -1.95
N LEU A 98 -2.50 -0.84 -3.08
CA LEU A 98 -3.08 -2.18 -3.17
C LEU A 98 -1.95 -3.19 -3.41
N PRO A 99 -1.73 -4.16 -2.52
CA PRO A 99 -0.76 -5.23 -2.75
C PRO A 99 -1.22 -6.14 -3.91
N PHE A 100 -0.51 -7.25 -4.13
CA PHE A 100 -0.83 -8.21 -5.21
C PHE A 100 -2.31 -8.60 -5.22
N ILE A 101 -2.99 -8.26 -6.31
CA ILE A 101 -4.35 -8.73 -6.58
C ILE A 101 -4.22 -10.12 -7.19
N PHE A 102 -4.47 -11.15 -6.39
CA PHE A 102 -4.23 -12.53 -6.79
C PHE A 102 -5.39 -13.15 -7.58
N GLY A 103 -5.06 -13.72 -8.75
CA GLY A 103 -5.91 -14.63 -9.53
C GLY A 103 -7.31 -14.12 -9.86
N ASP A 104 -8.29 -15.03 -9.81
CA ASP A 104 -9.72 -14.77 -10.09
C ASP A 104 -10.52 -14.36 -8.84
N ARG A 105 -9.83 -14.07 -7.71
CA ARG A 105 -10.46 -13.72 -6.44
C ARG A 105 -11.36 -12.48 -6.54
N TYR A 106 -11.01 -11.54 -7.41
CA TYR A 106 -11.72 -10.28 -7.55
C TYR A 106 -12.19 -10.08 -9.00
N SER A 107 -13.46 -9.73 -9.16
CA SER A 107 -14.03 -9.36 -10.46
C SER A 107 -13.74 -7.90 -10.79
N GLY A 108 -13.82 -7.51 -12.07
CA GLY A 108 -13.76 -6.09 -12.43
C GLY A 108 -14.85 -5.26 -11.74
N LYS A 109 -16.04 -5.83 -11.52
CA LYS A 109 -17.10 -5.20 -10.70
C LYS A 109 -16.66 -4.93 -9.26
N SER A 110 -15.91 -5.85 -8.64
CA SER A 110 -15.34 -5.64 -7.30
C SER A 110 -14.35 -4.48 -7.30
N LEU A 111 -13.52 -4.37 -8.35
CA LEU A 111 -12.61 -3.24 -8.52
C LEU A 111 -13.37 -1.92 -8.74
N VAL A 112 -14.47 -1.90 -9.50
CA VAL A 112 -15.29 -0.69 -9.66
C VAL A 112 -15.85 -0.23 -8.32
N GLU A 113 -16.42 -1.13 -7.53
CA GLU A 113 -16.92 -0.81 -6.18
C GLU A 113 -15.81 -0.24 -5.29
N PHE A 114 -14.66 -0.93 -5.29
CA PHE A 114 -13.48 -0.50 -4.54
C PHE A 114 -13.07 0.92 -4.89
N MET A 115 -12.89 1.20 -6.18
CA MET A 115 -12.43 2.49 -6.66
C MET A 115 -13.45 3.59 -6.36
N GLU A 116 -14.73 3.35 -6.62
CA GLU A 116 -15.75 4.41 -6.47
C GLU A 116 -16.05 4.74 -5.00
N LEU A 117 -16.06 3.76 -4.09
CA LEU A 117 -16.19 4.06 -2.67
C LEU A 117 -14.97 4.82 -2.14
N ASN A 118 -13.75 4.41 -2.51
CA ASN A 118 -12.54 5.11 -2.08
C ASN A 118 -12.44 6.53 -2.65
N ARG A 119 -12.91 6.77 -3.88
CA ARG A 119 -13.02 8.13 -4.44
C ARG A 119 -14.03 8.99 -3.69
N ILE A 120 -15.18 8.43 -3.27
CA ILE A 120 -16.12 9.14 -2.39
C ILE A 120 -15.46 9.53 -1.07
N LEU A 121 -14.65 8.62 -0.50
CA LEU A 121 -13.92 8.82 0.75
C LEU A 121 -12.78 9.86 0.62
N GLY A 122 -12.35 10.20 -0.59
CA GLY A 122 -11.36 11.25 -0.86
C GLY A 122 -10.00 10.71 -1.31
N VAL A 123 -9.93 9.48 -1.81
CA VAL A 123 -8.72 8.93 -2.43
C VAL A 123 -8.58 9.49 -3.83
N ASP A 124 -7.41 10.05 -4.12
CA ASP A 124 -7.07 10.66 -5.41
C ASP A 124 -6.46 9.64 -6.38
N HIS A 125 -5.68 8.69 -5.86
CA HIS A 125 -4.88 7.77 -6.66
C HIS A 125 -4.69 6.41 -6.00
N VAL A 126 -4.66 5.36 -6.80
CA VAL A 126 -4.40 3.99 -6.35
C VAL A 126 -3.22 3.44 -7.14
N THR A 127 -2.26 2.82 -6.45
CA THR A 127 -1.23 1.99 -7.08
C THR A 127 -1.54 0.54 -6.75
N ALA A 128 -1.72 -0.30 -7.77
CA ALA A 128 -2.01 -1.72 -7.61
C ALA A 128 -0.89 -2.58 -8.19
N TYR A 129 -0.59 -3.70 -7.52
CA TYR A 129 0.44 -4.64 -7.98
C TYR A 129 -0.23 -5.86 -8.60
N LEU A 130 0.22 -6.25 -9.78
CA LEU A 130 -0.26 -7.43 -10.50
C LEU A 130 0.90 -8.31 -10.91
N ASN A 131 0.65 -9.62 -10.89
CA ASN A 131 1.46 -10.60 -11.59
C ASN A 131 0.88 -10.76 -13.02
N GLU A 132 1.73 -10.76 -14.05
CA GLU A 132 1.29 -10.71 -15.46
C GLU A 132 0.34 -11.88 -15.84
N SER A 133 0.45 -13.02 -15.17
CA SER A 133 -0.34 -14.22 -15.48
C SER A 133 -1.77 -14.23 -14.92
N GLU A 134 -2.21 -13.19 -14.21
CA GLU A 134 -3.38 -13.30 -13.31
C GLU A 134 -4.59 -12.41 -13.66
N VAL A 135 -4.59 -11.71 -14.80
CA VAL A 135 -5.65 -10.72 -15.10
C VAL A 135 -6.63 -11.26 -16.16
N ASN A 136 -7.89 -11.45 -15.77
CA ASN A 136 -8.97 -11.79 -16.70
C ASN A 136 -9.46 -10.57 -17.52
N THR A 137 -10.12 -10.81 -18.65
CA THR A 137 -10.55 -9.75 -19.60
C THR A 137 -11.41 -8.66 -18.97
N ASN A 138 -12.35 -9.03 -18.08
CA ASN A 138 -13.24 -8.08 -17.40
C ASN A 138 -12.44 -7.14 -16.48
N LEU A 139 -11.54 -7.71 -15.68
CA LEU A 139 -10.66 -6.95 -14.81
C LEU A 139 -9.72 -6.03 -15.61
N SER A 140 -9.16 -6.50 -16.73
CA SER A 140 -8.32 -5.70 -17.63
C SER A 140 -9.06 -4.48 -18.20
N GLN A 141 -10.34 -4.61 -18.56
CA GLN A 141 -11.14 -3.48 -19.04
C GLN A 141 -11.34 -2.41 -17.96
N VAL A 142 -11.61 -2.82 -16.72
CA VAL A 142 -11.75 -1.91 -15.58
C VAL A 142 -10.45 -1.22 -15.23
N ILE A 143 -9.34 -1.96 -15.21
CA ILE A 143 -8.00 -1.41 -15.00
C ILE A 143 -7.73 -0.30 -16.02
N LYS A 144 -7.90 -0.61 -17.32
CA LYS A 144 -7.67 0.34 -18.40
C LYS A 144 -8.53 1.59 -18.28
N PHE A 145 -9.80 1.44 -17.87
CA PHE A 145 -10.67 2.58 -17.62
C PHE A 145 -10.10 3.53 -16.55
N TYR A 146 -9.66 2.98 -15.41
CA TYR A 146 -9.14 3.79 -14.30
C TYR A 146 -7.74 4.37 -14.56
N GLU A 147 -6.90 3.66 -15.32
CA GLU A 147 -5.62 4.20 -15.80
C GLU A 147 -5.83 5.38 -16.76
N ASN A 148 -6.78 5.26 -17.69
CA ASN A 148 -7.08 6.32 -18.67
C ASN A 148 -7.56 7.62 -18.03
N ILE A 149 -8.32 7.54 -16.92
CA ILE A 149 -8.76 8.73 -16.18
C ILE A 149 -7.74 9.17 -15.11
N GLY A 150 -6.58 8.49 -15.01
CA GLY A 150 -5.45 8.89 -14.18
C GLY A 150 -5.59 8.64 -12.69
N VAL A 151 -6.51 7.75 -12.27
CA VAL A 151 -6.73 7.44 -10.83
C VAL A 151 -6.15 6.10 -10.40
N LEU A 152 -5.73 5.25 -11.35
CA LEU A 152 -5.07 3.98 -11.09
C LEU A 152 -3.72 3.94 -11.83
N GLU A 153 -2.71 3.39 -11.18
CA GLU A 153 -1.45 2.98 -11.77
C GLU A 153 -1.25 1.49 -11.45
N VAL A 154 -1.04 0.65 -12.47
CA VAL A 154 -0.70 -0.75 -12.27
C VAL A 154 0.80 -0.96 -12.39
N VAL A 155 1.37 -1.59 -11.37
CA VAL A 155 2.76 -2.05 -11.37
C VAL A 155 2.77 -3.55 -11.61
N HIS A 156 3.26 -3.94 -12.78
CA HIS A 156 3.51 -5.34 -13.10
C HIS A 156 4.81 -5.79 -12.44
N LEU A 157 4.73 -6.74 -11.51
CA LEU A 157 5.87 -7.21 -10.74
C LEU A 157 5.84 -8.73 -10.60
N ASN A 158 6.79 -9.40 -11.25
CA ASN A 158 6.97 -10.84 -11.14
C ASN A 158 8.03 -11.14 -10.07
N ILE A 159 7.64 -11.80 -8.98
CA ILE A 159 8.56 -12.22 -7.93
C ILE A 159 9.20 -13.55 -8.36
N PRO A 160 10.54 -13.63 -8.52
CA PRO A 160 11.22 -14.80 -9.10
C PRO A 160 11.42 -15.93 -8.08
N VAL A 161 10.47 -16.14 -7.16
CA VAL A 161 10.47 -17.27 -6.22
C VAL A 161 9.06 -17.82 -6.06
N ALA A 162 8.95 -19.11 -5.76
CA ALA A 162 7.65 -19.73 -5.50
C ALA A 162 6.94 -19.01 -4.32
N PRO A 163 5.64 -18.70 -4.42
CA PRO A 163 4.92 -17.96 -3.37
C PRO A 163 4.98 -18.62 -1.98
N SER A 164 5.16 -19.94 -1.92
CA SER A 164 5.32 -20.71 -0.66
C SER A 164 6.69 -20.58 0.00
N LYS A 165 7.68 -20.00 -0.69
CA LYS A 165 9.07 -19.84 -0.19
C LYS A 165 9.38 -18.43 0.32
N ILE A 166 8.41 -17.53 0.26
CA ILE A 166 8.52 -16.14 0.67
C ILE A 166 7.32 -15.79 1.55
N TRP A 167 7.53 -14.95 2.57
CA TRP A 167 6.45 -14.60 3.47
C TRP A 167 5.30 -13.92 2.73
N TYR A 168 4.08 -14.37 3.03
CA TYR A 168 2.84 -13.79 2.53
C TYR A 168 2.85 -13.56 1.01
N HIS A 169 3.31 -14.56 0.26
CA HIS A 169 3.38 -14.53 -1.21
C HIS A 169 4.20 -13.36 -1.77
N GLY A 170 5.10 -12.77 -0.96
CA GLY A 170 5.95 -11.66 -1.37
C GLY A 170 5.30 -10.29 -1.32
N GLN A 171 4.16 -10.16 -0.64
CA GLN A 171 3.45 -8.89 -0.45
C GLN A 171 4.35 -7.77 0.11
N LEU A 172 5.33 -8.11 0.96
CA LEU A 172 6.29 -7.14 1.51
C LEU A 172 7.12 -6.43 0.42
N VAL A 173 7.38 -7.07 -0.72
CA VAL A 173 8.06 -6.45 -1.86
C VAL A 173 7.20 -5.34 -2.46
N ALA A 174 5.91 -5.62 -2.71
CA ALA A 174 4.96 -4.63 -3.23
C ALA A 174 4.72 -3.48 -2.24
N VAL A 175 4.54 -3.79 -0.95
CA VAL A 175 4.37 -2.78 0.11
C VAL A 175 5.59 -1.85 0.17
N THR A 176 6.80 -2.40 0.08
CA THR A 176 8.02 -1.60 0.11
C THR A 176 8.14 -0.75 -1.15
N ASP A 177 8.00 -1.32 -2.35
CA ASP A 177 8.08 -0.53 -3.59
C ASP A 177 7.06 0.61 -3.58
N CYS A 178 5.82 0.32 -3.16
CA CYS A 178 4.77 1.32 -3.12
C CYS A 178 5.05 2.44 -2.12
N LEU A 179 5.54 2.11 -0.92
CA LEU A 179 5.94 3.12 0.06
C LEU A 179 6.94 4.13 -0.54
N TYR A 180 7.99 3.62 -1.18
CA TYR A 180 9.06 4.46 -1.73
C TYR A 180 8.62 5.19 -3.02
N ARG A 181 7.72 4.60 -3.82
CA ARG A 181 7.05 5.27 -4.95
C ARG A 181 6.21 6.46 -4.49
N GLN A 182 5.49 6.31 -3.38
CA GLN A 182 4.54 7.32 -2.91
C GLN A 182 5.17 8.40 -2.02
N MET A 183 6.39 8.20 -1.50
CA MET A 183 7.12 9.12 -0.59
C MET A 183 7.16 10.59 -1.02
N MET A 184 7.16 10.86 -2.32
CA MET A 184 7.30 12.22 -2.88
C MET A 184 6.06 12.69 -3.64
N VAL A 185 5.05 11.84 -3.72
CA VAL A 185 3.89 12.05 -4.60
C VAL A 185 2.63 12.24 -3.76
N SER A 186 2.55 11.55 -2.62
CA SER A 186 1.32 11.43 -1.84
C SER A 186 1.52 11.87 -0.41
N ARG A 187 0.62 12.73 0.08
CA ARG A 187 0.67 13.21 1.46
C ARG A 187 0.33 12.12 2.46
N PHE A 188 -0.73 11.36 2.18
CA PHE A 188 -1.13 10.18 2.94
C PHE A 188 -1.22 8.97 2.04
N VAL A 189 -0.84 7.81 2.56
CA VAL A 189 -0.91 6.53 1.85
C VAL A 189 -1.54 5.48 2.75
N ALA A 190 -2.65 4.90 2.31
CA ALA A 190 -3.28 3.78 2.97
C ALA A 190 -2.77 2.46 2.37
N PHE A 191 -2.42 1.51 3.23
CA PHE A 191 -1.98 0.16 2.85
C PHE A 191 -3.05 -0.83 3.29
N HIS A 192 -3.91 -1.28 2.37
CA HIS A 192 -4.96 -2.26 2.64
C HIS A 192 -5.29 -3.06 1.38
N ASP A 193 -6.10 -4.11 1.54
CA ASP A 193 -6.45 -5.04 0.48
C ASP A 193 -7.74 -4.60 -0.26
N LEU A 194 -8.08 -5.25 -1.38
CA LEU A 194 -9.22 -4.87 -2.22
C LEU A 194 -10.59 -5.14 -1.56
N ASP A 195 -10.66 -6.12 -0.67
CA ASP A 195 -11.83 -6.42 0.17
C ASP A 195 -11.82 -5.65 1.51
N GLU A 196 -11.00 -4.61 1.63
CA GLU A 196 -10.87 -3.79 2.83
C GLU A 196 -11.14 -2.31 2.57
N PHE A 197 -11.86 -1.66 3.47
CA PHE A 197 -12.27 -0.26 3.34
C PHE A 197 -12.08 0.52 4.64
N LEU A 198 -11.47 1.71 4.54
CA LEU A 198 -11.30 2.60 5.68
C LEU A 198 -12.56 3.46 5.88
N ILE A 199 -13.35 3.15 6.90
CA ILE A 199 -14.66 3.75 7.14
C ILE A 199 -14.64 4.64 8.39
N PRO A 200 -14.79 5.98 8.24
CA PRO A 200 -15.02 6.89 9.37
C PRO A 200 -16.27 6.52 10.16
N GLN A 201 -16.18 6.57 11.48
CA GLN A 201 -17.27 6.12 12.38
C GLN A 201 -18.23 7.24 12.81
N LYS A 202 -17.84 8.51 12.59
CA LYS A 202 -18.62 9.72 12.88
C LYS A 202 -18.73 10.59 11.63
N SER A 203 -19.29 10.01 10.56
CA SER A 203 -19.41 10.64 9.25
C SER A 203 -20.24 11.93 9.30
N GLU A 204 -21.17 12.03 10.24
CA GLU A 204 -22.00 13.21 10.48
C GLU A 204 -21.21 14.44 10.96
N LEU A 205 -20.00 14.24 11.49
CA LEU A 205 -19.09 15.32 11.91
C LEU A 205 -18.09 15.69 10.81
N LEU A 206 -18.13 15.01 9.66
CA LEU A 206 -17.19 15.17 8.57
C LEU A 206 -17.90 15.78 7.34
N PRO A 207 -17.16 16.47 6.45
CA PRO A 207 -17.71 16.93 5.18
C PRO A 207 -18.26 15.77 4.35
N ARG A 208 -19.32 16.03 3.58
CA ARG A 208 -19.84 15.02 2.64
C ARG A 208 -18.80 14.64 1.57
N THR A 209 -17.95 15.58 1.18
CA THR A 209 -16.86 15.38 0.21
C THR A 209 -15.58 14.97 0.91
N ALA A 210 -14.96 13.88 0.47
CA ALA A 210 -13.68 13.41 0.98
C ALA A 210 -13.60 13.25 2.53
N PRO A 211 -14.58 12.59 3.18
CA PRO A 211 -14.66 12.50 4.64
C PRO A 211 -13.46 11.79 5.26
N LEU A 212 -12.90 10.75 4.61
CA LEU A 212 -11.71 10.06 5.13
C LEU A 212 -10.49 10.99 5.11
N LEU A 213 -10.26 11.70 4.01
CA LEU A 213 -9.18 12.69 3.92
C LEU A 213 -9.35 13.79 4.98
N ALA A 214 -10.57 14.31 5.16
CA ALA A 214 -10.88 15.29 6.20
C ALA A 214 -10.53 14.76 7.60
N LEU A 215 -10.91 13.52 7.90
CA LEU A 215 -10.56 12.86 9.16
C LEU A 215 -9.04 12.70 9.32
N LEU A 216 -8.34 12.22 8.29
CA LEU A 216 -6.89 12.03 8.32
C LEU A 216 -6.14 13.34 8.56
N ASN A 217 -6.63 14.48 8.06
CA ASN A 217 -6.06 15.79 8.40
C ASN A 217 -6.12 16.12 9.90
N THR A 218 -7.07 15.56 10.63
CA THR A 218 -7.17 15.72 12.09
C THR A 218 -6.32 14.71 12.86
N LEU A 219 -6.17 13.49 12.33
CA LEU A 219 -5.42 12.40 12.97
C LEU A 219 -3.90 12.52 12.76
N MET A 220 -3.48 12.89 11.55
CA MET A 220 -2.08 12.92 11.11
C MET A 220 -1.41 14.26 11.45
N ILE A 221 -1.37 14.59 12.73
CA ILE A 221 -0.69 15.79 13.24
C ILE A 221 0.84 15.69 13.05
N LYS A 222 1.57 16.79 13.29
CA LYS A 222 2.97 17.00 12.88
C LYS A 222 3.92 15.80 12.98
N ASN A 223 3.88 15.05 14.08
CA ASN A 223 4.81 13.94 14.34
C ASN A 223 4.17 12.54 14.22
N VAL A 224 2.91 12.44 13.83
CA VAL A 224 2.26 11.15 13.57
C VAL A 224 2.60 10.72 12.16
N ALA A 225 3.45 9.70 12.05
CA ALA A 225 3.88 9.12 10.79
C ALA A 225 2.93 8.04 10.31
N SER A 226 2.26 7.35 11.21
CA SER A 226 1.36 6.25 10.88
C SER A 226 0.25 6.12 11.91
N VAL A 227 -0.96 5.82 11.44
CA VAL A 227 -2.10 5.40 12.25
C VAL A 227 -2.45 3.96 11.88
N ARG A 228 -2.37 3.08 12.87
CA ARG A 228 -2.77 1.68 12.77
C ARG A 228 -4.27 1.55 13.01
N VAL A 229 -5.01 1.19 11.97
CA VAL A 229 -6.47 1.17 11.97
C VAL A 229 -6.98 -0.22 12.37
N PRO A 230 -7.82 -0.32 13.41
CA PRO A 230 -8.37 -1.60 13.87
C PRO A 230 -9.40 -2.15 12.89
N THR A 231 -9.44 -3.49 12.80
CA THR A 231 -10.21 -4.21 11.78
C THR A 231 -11.57 -4.65 12.30
N GLN A 232 -12.61 -4.37 11.53
CA GLN A 232 -13.96 -4.87 11.71
C GLN A 232 -14.27 -5.86 10.58
N TYR A 233 -14.51 -7.12 10.93
CA TYR A 233 -14.91 -8.12 9.94
C TYR A 233 -16.38 -7.94 9.56
N MET A 234 -16.60 -7.84 8.25
CA MET A 234 -17.89 -7.72 7.58
C MET A 234 -18.18 -9.01 6.83
N TYR A 235 -19.45 -9.37 6.73
CA TYR A 235 -19.93 -10.63 6.19
C TYR A 235 -21.01 -10.37 5.15
N LEU A 236 -21.05 -11.15 4.07
CA LEU A 236 -22.00 -10.94 3.00
C LEU A 236 -23.36 -11.55 3.36
N ARG A 237 -24.46 -10.80 3.13
CA ARG A 237 -25.82 -11.35 3.28
C ARG A 237 -26.21 -12.21 2.10
N LYS A 238 -25.76 -11.82 0.90
CA LYS A 238 -26.15 -12.43 -0.36
C LYS A 238 -24.99 -12.33 -1.33
N ASN A 239 -24.79 -13.37 -2.13
CA ASN A 239 -23.84 -13.34 -3.24
C ASN A 239 -24.49 -12.62 -4.43
N GLY A 240 -23.81 -11.63 -5.02
CA GLY A 240 -24.15 -11.11 -6.35
C GLY A 240 -24.37 -9.60 -6.50
N GLU A 241 -24.24 -8.78 -5.44
CA GLU A 241 -24.32 -7.31 -5.51
C GLU A 241 -23.09 -6.63 -4.88
N LEU A 242 -23.10 -5.29 -4.82
CA LEU A 242 -22.10 -4.46 -4.14
C LEU A 242 -21.89 -4.96 -2.70
N ILE A 243 -20.71 -5.50 -2.40
CA ILE A 243 -20.43 -6.16 -1.11
C ILE A 243 -20.58 -5.20 0.08
N THR A 244 -20.38 -3.92 -0.17
CA THR A 244 -20.44 -2.85 0.84
C THR A 244 -21.87 -2.38 1.12
N LEU A 245 -22.86 -2.78 0.32
CA LEU A 245 -24.27 -2.39 0.48
C LEU A 245 -25.15 -3.50 1.07
N GLU A 246 -24.74 -4.78 0.97
CA GLU A 246 -25.51 -5.93 1.47
C GLU A 246 -24.73 -6.77 2.49
N ASN A 247 -24.40 -6.17 3.64
CA ASN A 247 -23.50 -6.79 4.63
C ASN A 247 -24.09 -6.98 6.05
N THR A 248 -23.47 -7.89 6.80
CA THR A 248 -23.66 -8.18 8.23
C THR A 248 -22.33 -8.17 8.99
N LEU A 249 -22.41 -8.16 10.31
CA LEU A 249 -21.35 -8.38 11.28
C LEU A 249 -21.60 -9.72 11.99
N THR A 250 -20.57 -10.41 12.47
CA THR A 250 -20.77 -11.44 13.50
C THR A 250 -21.03 -10.78 14.86
N ARG A 251 -21.64 -11.50 15.80
CA ARG A 251 -22.05 -11.02 17.15
C ARG A 251 -20.91 -10.37 17.99
N ARG A 252 -19.64 -10.48 17.59
CA ARG A 252 -18.52 -9.82 18.28
C ARG A 252 -18.44 -8.36 17.83
N SER A 253 -18.82 -7.45 18.70
CA SER A 253 -18.75 -6.00 18.51
C SER A 253 -17.32 -5.43 18.56
N ASN A 254 -16.32 -6.24 18.92
CA ASN A 254 -14.97 -5.76 19.15
C ASN A 254 -14.15 -5.84 17.88
N THR A 255 -13.40 -4.78 17.60
CA THR A 255 -12.45 -4.74 16.49
C THR A 255 -11.21 -5.60 16.79
N ASP A 256 -10.61 -6.15 15.74
CA ASP A 256 -9.30 -6.81 15.80
C ASP A 256 -8.19 -5.76 15.79
N LYS A 257 -7.39 -5.75 16.87
CA LYS A 257 -6.28 -4.80 17.08
C LYS A 257 -4.91 -5.42 16.73
N SER A 258 -4.90 -6.62 16.16
CA SER A 258 -3.72 -7.34 15.71
C SER A 258 -3.60 -7.38 14.18
N LEU A 259 -4.68 -7.73 13.48
CA LEU A 259 -4.74 -7.79 12.02
C LEU A 259 -5.19 -6.46 11.44
N THR A 260 -4.46 -5.41 11.79
CA THR A 260 -4.73 -4.03 11.42
C THR A 260 -4.16 -3.68 10.05
N LYS A 261 -4.48 -2.49 9.55
CA LYS A 261 -3.83 -1.87 8.38
C LYS A 261 -3.43 -0.45 8.72
N CYS A 262 -2.56 0.17 7.91
CA CYS A 262 -1.98 1.46 8.25
C CYS A 262 -2.34 2.54 7.23
N VAL A 263 -2.57 3.75 7.71
CA VAL A 263 -2.46 4.97 6.91
C VAL A 263 -1.22 5.71 7.36
N VAL A 264 -0.36 6.09 6.43
CA VAL A 264 0.95 6.67 6.73
C VAL A 264 1.20 7.98 6.00
N ARG A 265 2.12 8.77 6.55
CA ARG A 265 2.86 9.82 5.85
C ARG A 265 4.16 9.22 5.33
N PRO A 266 4.24 8.87 4.04
CA PRO A 266 5.28 7.97 3.55
C PRO A 266 6.69 8.54 3.75
N GLU A 267 6.86 9.86 3.72
CA GLU A 267 8.14 10.56 3.98
C GLU A 267 8.71 10.36 5.39
N MET A 268 7.88 9.89 6.33
CA MET A 268 8.27 9.66 7.73
C MET A 268 8.56 8.17 8.03
N ILE A 269 8.37 7.29 7.07
CA ILE A 269 8.42 5.84 7.24
C ILE A 269 9.67 5.29 6.56
N PHE A 270 10.42 4.43 7.25
CA PHE A 270 11.52 3.69 6.64
C PHE A 270 11.09 2.31 6.14
N GLU A 271 10.26 1.63 6.93
CA GLU A 271 9.72 0.31 6.62
C GLU A 271 8.25 0.23 7.05
N GLN A 272 7.39 -0.10 6.08
CA GLN A 272 5.99 -0.43 6.29
C GLN A 272 5.84 -1.95 6.17
N GLY A 273 5.21 -2.56 7.17
CA GLY A 273 4.84 -3.97 7.16
C GLY A 273 3.42 -4.19 6.60
N ILE A 274 2.93 -5.43 6.65
CA ILE A 274 1.60 -5.79 6.15
C ILE A 274 0.51 -5.28 7.11
N HIS A 275 0.73 -5.44 8.42
CA HIS A 275 -0.26 -5.08 9.44
C HIS A 275 0.13 -3.89 10.33
N HIS A 276 1.39 -3.47 10.29
CA HIS A 276 1.93 -2.43 11.15
C HIS A 276 3.04 -1.66 10.45
N THR A 277 3.36 -0.46 10.94
CA THR A 277 4.59 0.23 10.55
C THR A 277 5.75 -0.33 11.35
N SER A 278 6.68 -1.01 10.67
CA SER A 278 7.84 -1.64 11.31
C SER A 278 8.86 -0.61 11.80
N ARG A 279 9.10 0.46 11.02
CA ARG A 279 10.13 1.45 11.35
C ARG A 279 9.86 2.83 10.78
N VAL A 280 9.91 3.85 11.65
CA VAL A 280 9.94 5.27 11.25
C VAL A 280 11.37 5.73 10.93
N ILE A 281 11.52 6.79 10.14
CA ILE A 281 12.82 7.28 9.69
C ILE A 281 13.58 8.10 10.74
N GLN A 282 12.89 8.64 11.75
CA GLN A 282 13.47 9.41 12.86
C GLN A 282 12.69 9.18 14.16
N ASP A 283 13.39 9.18 15.30
CA ASP A 283 12.82 8.87 16.62
C ASP A 283 11.70 9.82 17.07
N ARG A 284 11.65 11.04 16.51
CA ARG A 284 10.58 12.02 16.80
C ARG A 284 9.23 11.63 16.21
N TYR A 285 9.23 10.77 15.18
CA TYR A 285 8.03 10.34 14.48
C TYR A 285 7.40 9.13 15.17
N LYS A 286 6.07 9.05 15.12
CA LYS A 286 5.30 8.04 15.86
C LYS A 286 4.38 7.26 14.95
N ALA A 287 4.41 5.94 15.08
CA ALA A 287 3.31 5.07 14.68
C ALA A 287 2.38 4.94 15.89
N VAL A 288 1.09 5.25 15.72
CA VAL A 288 0.10 5.28 16.80
C VAL A 288 -1.06 4.34 16.50
N ASP A 289 -1.72 3.87 17.56
CA ASP A 289 -2.94 3.09 17.44
C ASP A 289 -4.14 4.00 17.20
N GLY A 290 -4.95 3.65 16.20
CA GLY A 290 -6.19 4.33 15.89
C GLY A 290 -7.30 3.99 16.88
N ASP A 291 -8.16 4.97 17.17
CA ASP A 291 -9.37 4.77 17.96
C ASP A 291 -10.46 4.10 17.10
N GLU A 292 -10.94 2.95 17.55
CA GLU A 292 -12.00 2.19 16.88
C GLU A 292 -13.33 2.94 16.82
N ASN A 293 -13.54 3.97 17.64
CA ASN A 293 -14.73 4.82 17.57
C ASN A 293 -14.60 5.99 16.60
N THR A 294 -13.45 6.08 15.92
CA THR A 294 -13.12 7.17 15.01
C THR A 294 -12.93 6.65 13.58
N LEU A 295 -12.10 5.62 13.39
CA LEU A 295 -11.83 5.01 12.08
C LEU A 295 -11.71 3.48 12.23
N ARG A 296 -12.32 2.74 11.31
CA ARG A 296 -12.23 1.27 11.25
C ARG A 296 -11.88 0.81 9.86
N LEU A 297 -11.18 -0.31 9.78
CA LEU A 297 -10.96 -1.04 8.54
C LEU A 297 -12.05 -2.11 8.41
N TYR A 298 -12.98 -1.94 7.49
CA TYR A 298 -14.03 -2.91 7.20
C TYR A 298 -13.47 -3.97 6.26
N HIS A 299 -13.31 -5.21 6.74
CA HIS A 299 -12.76 -6.32 5.97
C HIS A 299 -13.87 -7.33 5.63
N PHE A 300 -14.23 -7.42 4.35
CA PHE A 300 -15.33 -8.25 3.87
C PHE A 300 -14.93 -9.72 3.68
N LYS A 301 -15.71 -10.64 4.25
CA LYS A 301 -15.50 -12.09 4.25
C LYS A 301 -16.78 -12.82 3.82
N THR A 302 -16.62 -14.04 3.29
CA THR A 302 -17.71 -14.87 2.72
C THR A 302 -18.43 -15.79 3.73
N ARG A 303 -18.36 -15.52 5.04
CA ARG A 303 -19.04 -16.31 6.09
C ARG A 303 -20.37 -15.67 6.50
N GLU A 304 -21.20 -16.38 7.25
CA GLU A 304 -22.45 -15.83 7.79
C GLU A 304 -22.22 -14.90 8.99
N GLY A 305 -22.85 -13.73 8.94
CA GLY A 305 -22.96 -12.78 10.06
C GLY A 305 -24.42 -12.65 10.51
N SER A 306 -24.65 -12.10 11.71
CA SER A 306 -25.97 -12.05 12.35
C SER A 306 -26.51 -10.64 12.63
N GLN A 307 -25.65 -9.61 12.67
CA GLN A 307 -26.08 -8.23 12.95
C GLN A 307 -25.92 -7.36 11.70
N THR A 308 -26.88 -6.49 11.39
CA THR A 308 -26.75 -5.52 10.28
C THR A 308 -25.83 -4.37 10.69
N ASP A 309 -24.88 -4.01 9.82
CA ASP A 309 -24.23 -2.70 9.82
C ASP A 309 -24.69 -1.97 8.57
N GLN A 310 -25.33 -0.82 8.75
CA GLN A 310 -25.87 0.00 7.65
C GLN A 310 -25.06 1.27 7.42
N ARG A 311 -23.84 1.39 7.96
CA ARG A 311 -23.09 2.65 7.93
C ARG A 311 -22.75 3.06 6.50
N ILE A 312 -22.17 2.14 5.72
CA ILE A 312 -21.84 2.44 4.32
C ILE A 312 -23.11 2.75 3.53
N VAL A 313 -24.16 1.95 3.71
CA VAL A 313 -25.47 2.15 3.07
C VAL A 313 -26.01 3.55 3.37
N LYS A 314 -26.04 3.95 4.64
CA LYS A 314 -26.58 5.24 5.10
C LYS A 314 -25.74 6.42 4.64
N ASP A 315 -24.42 6.33 4.72
CA ASP A 315 -23.53 7.49 4.59
C ASP A 315 -23.03 7.68 3.14
N TYR A 316 -22.93 6.58 2.38
CA TYR A 316 -22.32 6.54 1.05
C TYR A 316 -23.17 5.80 0.01
N GLY A 317 -24.17 5.02 0.41
CA GLY A 317 -24.87 4.05 -0.44
C GLY A 317 -25.44 4.61 -1.73
N ASP A 318 -26.24 5.67 -1.66
CA ASP A 318 -26.86 6.28 -2.85
C ASP A 318 -25.81 6.76 -3.86
N ARG A 319 -24.75 7.43 -3.36
CA ARG A 319 -23.66 7.96 -4.19
C ARG A 319 -22.83 6.83 -4.79
N LEU A 320 -22.54 5.80 -4.00
CA LEU A 320 -21.78 4.64 -4.45
C LEU A 320 -22.55 3.91 -5.54
N LEU A 321 -23.83 3.62 -5.31
CA LEU A 321 -24.69 2.91 -6.25
C LEU A 321 -24.83 3.68 -7.57
N GLN A 322 -25.00 5.00 -7.50
CA GLN A 322 -25.06 5.85 -8.69
C GLN A 322 -23.76 5.76 -9.49
N ARG A 323 -22.61 6.06 -8.87
CA ARG A 323 -21.31 6.09 -9.55
C ARG A 323 -20.90 4.71 -10.09
N TYR A 324 -21.17 3.66 -9.31
CA TYR A 324 -20.94 2.28 -9.72
C TYR A 324 -21.71 1.94 -10.99
N ARG A 325 -23.03 2.25 -11.03
CA ARG A 325 -23.86 1.98 -12.21
C ARG A 325 -23.40 2.76 -13.44
N GLU A 326 -23.04 4.03 -13.25
CA GLU A 326 -22.51 4.88 -14.32
C GLU A 326 -21.22 4.30 -14.91
N VAL A 327 -20.26 3.91 -14.06
CA VAL A 327 -18.97 3.35 -14.51
C VAL A 327 -19.14 1.97 -15.14
N VAL A 328 -19.93 1.08 -14.53
CA VAL A 328 -20.23 -0.25 -15.09
C VAL A 328 -20.86 -0.14 -16.48
N ALA A 329 -21.79 0.80 -16.66
CA ALA A 329 -22.41 1.06 -17.97
C ALA A 329 -21.40 1.64 -18.98
N GLN A 330 -20.50 2.53 -18.57
CA GLN A 330 -19.46 3.10 -19.44
C GLN A 330 -18.46 2.05 -19.93
N ILE A 331 -18.10 1.08 -19.08
CA ILE A 331 -17.15 0.01 -19.42
C ILE A 331 -17.85 -1.13 -20.20
N GLY A 332 -19.16 -1.31 -19.98
CA GLY A 332 -19.97 -2.34 -20.65
C GLY A 332 -19.94 -3.70 -19.93
N LEU A 333 -20.07 -3.72 -18.59
CA LEU A 333 -19.93 -4.92 -17.74
C LEU A 333 -21.24 -5.44 -17.14
#